data_AF-A0A2Z6CQ99-F1
#
_entry.id   AF-A0A2Z6CQ99-F1
#
_cell.length_a   1.000
_cell.length_b   1.000
_cell.length_c   1.000
_cell.angle_alpha   90.00
_cell.angle_beta   90.00
_cell.angle_gamma   90.00
#
_symmetry.space_group_name_H-M   'P 1'
#
loop_
_entity.id
_entity.type
_entity.pdbx_description
1 polymer ?
#
loop_
_entity_poly.entity_id
_entity_poly.type
_entity_poly.pdbx_seq_one_letter_code
_entity_poly.pdbx_strand_id
1 'polypeptide(L)' 'MMKRILAGTLIALPLSIFAVQTQASAAQVIIRRDNHRPVVVRKVVRQRWVPAHWERTPRGRRWVAGRYVRY' A
#
# COMPACT_ATOMS: atom_id res chain seq x y z
N MET A 1 44.23 19.97 24.83
CA MET A 1 43.61 18.76 25.40
C MET A 1 42.35 19.14 26.18
N MET A 2 41.22 19.43 25.50
CA MET A 2 39.90 19.64 26.16
C MET A 2 38.77 19.76 25.10
N LYS A 3 38.45 18.68 24.37
CA LYS A 3 37.35 18.66 23.36
C LYS A 3 36.58 17.33 23.33
N ARG A 4 36.52 16.61 24.45
CA ARG A 4 35.94 15.25 24.49
C ARG A 4 34.78 15.06 25.49
N ILE A 5 34.28 16.14 26.10
CA ILE A 5 33.18 16.08 27.10
C ILE A 5 31.91 16.79 26.59
N LEU A 6 31.75 16.97 25.28
CA LEU A 6 30.55 17.58 24.69
C LEU A 6 29.76 16.62 23.78
N ALA A 7 30.29 15.43 23.51
CA ALA A 7 29.64 14.45 22.64
C ALA A 7 28.62 13.56 23.38
N GLY A 8 28.75 13.38 24.70
CA GLY A 8 27.87 12.48 25.47
C GLY A 8 26.51 13.11 25.82
N THR A 9 26.46 14.42 26.03
CA THR A 9 25.27 15.12 26.54
C THR A 9 24.23 15.40 25.45
N LEU A 10 24.60 15.35 24.17
CA LEU A 10 23.72 15.68 23.04
C LEU A 10 22.85 14.50 22.58
N ILE A 11 23.16 13.27 23.00
CA ILE A 11 22.44 12.04 22.63
C ILE A 11 21.33 11.71 23.65
N ALA A 12 21.38 12.26 24.88
CA ALA A 12 20.37 12.00 25.90
C ALA A 12 19.08 12.82 25.74
N LEU A 13 19.11 13.95 25.01
CA LEU A 13 17.98 14.87 24.90
C LEU A 13 16.87 14.50 23.88
N PRO A 14 17.08 13.76 22.77
CA PRO A 14 16.00 13.48 21.82
C PRO A 14 15.09 12.31 22.25
N LEU A 15 15.48 11.51 23.24
CA LEU A 15 14.71 10.32 23.65
C LEU A 15 13.51 10.65 24.55
N SER A 16 13.43 11.84 25.14
CA SER A 16 12.28 12.27 25.96
C SER A 16 11.07 12.75 25.14
N ILE A 17 11.24 13.03 23.85
CA ILE A 17 10.16 13.52 22.97
C ILE A 17 9.23 12.37 22.53
N PHE A 18 9.68 11.11 22.62
CA PHE A 18 8.87 9.95 22.25
C PHE A 18 7.91 9.44 23.34
N ALA A 19 8.00 9.96 24.57
CA ALA A 19 7.30 9.39 25.72
C ALA A 19 5.92 10.02 26.01
N VAL A 20 5.47 11.00 25.22
CA VAL A 20 4.11 11.51 25.30
C VAL A 20 3.44 11.29 23.95
N GLN A 21 3.22 10.03 23.61
CA GLN A 21 2.08 9.71 22.78
C GLN A 21 0.86 10.18 23.55
N THR A 22 0.34 11.33 23.17
CA THR A 22 -0.93 11.85 23.68
C THR A 22 -1.92 10.71 23.49
N GLN A 23 -2.31 10.07 24.59
CA GLN A 23 -3.50 9.24 24.58
C GLN A 23 -4.63 10.21 24.29
N ALA A 24 -4.91 10.42 23.01
CA ALA A 24 -6.22 10.89 22.58
C ALA A 24 -7.17 9.82 23.10
N SER A 25 -7.71 10.08 24.29
CA SER A 25 -8.78 9.31 24.89
C SER A 25 -9.93 9.38 23.89
N ALA A 26 -9.97 8.39 23.00
CA ALA A 26 -11.09 8.15 22.12
C ALA A 26 -12.21 7.66 23.04
N ALA A 27 -12.96 8.61 23.62
CA ALA A 27 -14.32 8.34 24.04
C ALA A 27 -14.96 7.61 22.86
N GLN A 28 -15.27 6.33 23.06
CA GLN A 28 -15.88 5.50 22.02
C GLN A 28 -17.24 6.11 21.71
N VAL A 29 -17.28 7.01 20.74
CA VAL A 29 -18.53 7.44 20.14
C VAL A 29 -18.97 6.24 19.32
N ILE A 30 -19.79 5.38 19.92
CA ILE A 30 -20.47 4.30 19.22
C ILE A 30 -21.49 4.98 18.29
N ILE A 31 -21.03 5.38 17.11
CA ILE A 31 -21.91 5.82 16.03
C ILE A 31 -22.47 4.53 15.41
N ARG A 32 -23.65 4.10 15.85
CA ARG A 32 -24.46 3.14 15.09
C ARG A 32 -24.84 3.79 13.77
N ARG A 33 -24.04 3.55 12.73
CA ARG A 33 -24.46 3.79 11.34
C ARG A 33 -25.19 2.54 10.87
N ASP A 34 -26.52 2.60 10.84
CA ASP A 34 -27.33 1.72 10.01
C ASP A 34 -27.07 2.08 8.53
N ASN A 35 -25.88 1.72 8.05
CA ASN A 35 -25.50 1.84 6.66
C ASN A 35 -26.19 0.70 5.90
N HIS A 36 -27.46 0.88 5.56
CA HIS A 36 -28.10 0.19 4.45
C HIS A 36 -27.50 0.71 3.12
N ARG A 37 -26.19 0.53 2.94
CA ARG A 37 -25.56 0.77 1.64
C ARG A 37 -25.98 -0.38 0.73
N PRO A 38 -26.56 -0.10 -0.45
CA PRO A 38 -26.69 -1.14 -1.45
C PRO A 38 -25.29 -1.65 -1.73
N VAL A 39 -25.04 -2.93 -1.45
CA VAL A 39 -23.82 -3.61 -1.85
C VAL A 39 -23.87 -3.63 -3.37
N VAL A 40 -23.26 -2.63 -4.01
CA VAL A 40 -22.99 -2.69 -5.44
C VAL A 40 -21.97 -3.80 -5.59
N VAL A 41 -22.46 -5.01 -5.89
CA VAL A 41 -21.64 -6.15 -6.27
C VAL A 41 -21.00 -5.78 -7.61
N ARG A 42 -19.90 -5.01 -7.57
CA ARG A 42 -19.06 -4.80 -8.74
C ARG A 42 -18.50 -6.16 -9.09
N LYS A 43 -18.97 -6.71 -10.21
CA LYS A 43 -18.43 -7.94 -10.80
C LYS A 43 -16.94 -7.70 -11.01
N VAL A 44 -16.09 -8.29 -10.16
CA VAL A 44 -14.65 -8.21 -10.30
C VAL A 44 -14.31 -8.98 -11.56
N VAL A 45 -14.14 -8.25 -12.67
CA VAL A 45 -13.69 -8.84 -13.93
C VAL A 45 -12.24 -9.21 -13.72
N ARG A 46 -12.00 -10.50 -13.45
CA ARG A 46 -10.64 -11.01 -13.34
C ARG A 46 -10.00 -10.93 -14.72
N GLN A 47 -8.92 -10.16 -14.80
CA GLN A 47 -8.14 -9.99 -16.01
C GLN A 47 -6.76 -10.59 -15.79
N ARG A 48 -6.24 -11.26 -16.81
CA ARG A 48 -4.86 -11.75 -16.84
C ARG A 48 -4.13 -11.03 -17.95
N TRP A 49 -2.95 -10.49 -17.63
CA TRP A 49 -2.03 -9.99 -18.64
C TRP A 49 -1.44 -11.16 -19.42
N VAL A 50 -1.56 -11.10 -20.74
CA VAL A 50 -0.88 -12.01 -21.66
C VAL A 50 0.22 -11.20 -22.36
N PRO A 51 1.51 -11.53 -22.16
CA PRO A 51 2.60 -10.80 -22.78
C PRO A 51 2.60 -10.95 -24.30
N ALA A 52 3.25 -9.99 -24.97
CA ALA A 52 3.44 -10.05 -26.40
C ALA A 52 4.30 -11.27 -26.78
N HIS A 53 3.93 -11.97 -27.83
CA HIS A 53 4.63 -13.18 -28.26
C HIS A 53 4.48 -13.42 -29.75
N TRP A 54 5.35 -14.30 -30.27
CA TRP A 54 5.23 -14.83 -31.62
C TRP A 54 4.30 -16.03 -31.61
N GLU A 55 3.20 -15.94 -32.35
CA GLU A 55 2.28 -17.05 -32.57
C GLU A 55 2.66 -17.78 -33.87
N ARG A 56 2.64 -19.11 -33.83
CA ARG A 56 2.89 -19.94 -35.02
C ARG A 56 1.59 -20.11 -35.79
N THR A 57 1.57 -19.65 -37.03
CA THR A 57 0.43 -19.76 -37.94
C THR A 57 0.80 -20.63 -39.15
N PRO A 58 -0.18 -21.16 -39.92
CA PRO A 58 0.11 -21.91 -41.15
C PRO A 58 0.91 -21.13 -42.20
N ARG A 59 0.86 -19.79 -42.16
CA ARG A 59 1.57 -18.89 -43.10
C ARG A 59 2.89 -18.35 -42.56
N GLY A 60 3.33 -18.80 -41.37
CA GLY A 60 4.57 -18.33 -40.73
C GLY A 60 4.35 -17.84 -39.30
N ARG A 61 5.22 -16.95 -38.82
CA ARG A 61 5.10 -16.37 -37.46
C ARG A 61 4.34 -15.06 -37.52
N ARG A 62 3.37 -14.89 -36.61
CA ARG A 62 2.63 -13.64 -36.44
C ARG A 62 2.99 -13.02 -35.10
N TRP A 63 3.34 -11.74 -35.10
CA TRP A 63 3.51 -10.99 -33.86
C TRP A 63 2.14 -10.69 -33.25
N VAL A 64 1.97 -11.04 -31.99
CA VAL A 64 0.75 -10.75 -31.23
C VAL A 64 1.12 -9.80 -30.11
N ALA A 65 0.51 -8.61 -30.12
CA ALA A 65 0.67 -7.62 -29.06
C ALA A 65 0.10 -8.13 -27.74
N GLY A 66 0.73 -7.71 -26.63
CA GLY A 66 0.26 -8.07 -25.29
C GLY A 66 -1.13 -7.49 -25.04
N ARG A 67 -1.99 -8.28 -24.36
CA ARG A 67 -3.37 -7.88 -24.07
C ARG A 67 -3.86 -8.44 -22.75
N TYR A 68 -4.83 -7.76 -22.17
CA TYR A 68 -5.60 -8.29 -21.04
C TYR A 68 -6.72 -9.18 -21.54
N VAL A 69 -6.81 -10.40 -21.00
CA VAL A 69 -7.88 -11.36 -21.30
C VAL A 69 -8.74 -11.56 -20.06
N ARG A 70 -10.06 -11.59 -20.24
CA ARG A 70 -11.04 -11.88 -19.18
C ARG A 70 -11.19 -13.39 -19.03
N TYR A 71 -11.28 -13.90 -17.80
CA TYR A 71 -11.51 -15.32 -17.49
C TYR A 71 -12.42 -15.48 -16.26
#